data_AF-A0A2K3MEW1-F1
#
_entry.id   AF-A0A2K3MEW1-F1
#
_cell.length_a   1.000
_cell.length_b   1.000
_cell.length_c   1.000
_cell.angle_alpha   90.00
_cell.angle_beta   90.00
_cell.angle_gamma   90.00
#
_symmetry.space_group_name_H-M   'P 1'
#
loop_
_entity.id
_entity.type
_entity.pdbx_description
1 polymer ?
#
loop_
_entity_poly.entity_id
_entity_poly.type
_entity_poly.pdbx_seq_one_letter_code
_entity_poly.pdbx_strand_id
1 'polypeptide(L)'
;MFKNFLNRGRENPADASPPSPAVRATPSSSSQFTGPPRPIRLVYLDEKGKFRMDPEAVATLQLVKEPIGVVSVCGRARQGKSYILNQLLGRSSGFQVASTHRPCTKGLWLWSSPIKRTALDGTEYSLLLLDSEGIDAYDQT
;
A
#
# COMPACT_ATOMS: atom_id res chain seq x y z
N MET A 1 86.43 11.73 10.25
CA MET A 1 85.33 10.74 10.28
C MET A 1 84.01 11.50 10.41
N PHE A 2 83.08 11.35 9.46
CA PHE A 2 81.96 10.37 9.46
C PHE A 2 80.98 10.62 10.64
N LYS A 3 79.77 11.20 10.50
CA LYS A 3 78.58 11.06 9.61
C LYS A 3 77.62 9.89 9.92
N ASN A 4 76.34 10.27 10.14
CA ASN A 4 75.11 9.43 10.20
C ASN A 4 75.08 8.47 11.41
N PHE A 5 73.95 7.93 11.92
CA PHE A 5 72.54 7.73 11.52
C PHE A 5 71.65 7.90 12.80
N LEU A 6 70.33 8.18 12.88
CA LEU A 6 69.19 8.61 12.03
C LEU A 6 68.13 9.24 13.03
N ASN A 7 66.83 9.52 12.87
CA ASN A 7 65.78 9.33 11.85
C ASN A 7 64.60 10.35 12.00
N ARG A 8 63.59 10.20 11.12
CA ARG A 8 62.24 10.80 11.00
C ARG A 8 61.48 11.25 12.26
N GLY A 9 60.67 12.32 12.09
CA GLY A 9 59.52 12.61 12.98
C GLY A 9 58.72 13.91 12.75
N ARG A 10 58.23 14.22 11.54
CA ARG A 10 57.07 15.14 11.30
C ARG A 10 56.62 15.12 9.84
N GLU A 11 55.33 15.43 9.60
CA GLU A 11 54.64 15.32 8.30
C GLU A 11 54.15 16.71 7.81
N ASN A 12 53.92 16.84 6.50
CA ASN A 12 53.45 18.08 5.87
C ASN A 12 51.91 18.16 5.86
N PRO A 13 51.31 19.34 6.11
CA PRO A 13 49.89 19.59 5.89
C PRO A 13 49.63 20.21 4.50
N ALA A 14 48.99 19.47 3.60
CA ALA A 14 48.12 20.00 2.51
C ALA A 14 47.69 18.85 1.57
N ASP A 15 46.58 18.18 1.88
CA ASP A 15 45.80 17.46 0.89
C ASP A 15 44.31 17.68 1.19
N ALA A 16 43.55 18.15 0.21
CA ALA A 16 42.24 18.77 0.39
C ALA A 16 41.31 18.46 -0.78
N SER A 17 40.84 17.21 -0.82
CA SER A 17 39.88 16.73 -1.81
C SER A 17 38.56 17.53 -1.77
N PRO A 18 37.99 17.93 -2.93
CA PRO A 18 36.69 18.59 -2.97
C PRO A 18 35.55 17.61 -2.64
N PRO A 19 34.46 18.06 -2.00
CA PRO A 19 33.31 17.21 -1.70
C PRO A 19 32.48 16.90 -2.95
N SER A 20 32.07 15.63 -3.10
CA SER A 20 31.15 15.20 -4.15
C SER A 20 29.79 15.91 -4.07
N PRO A 21 29.14 16.22 -5.21
CA PRO A 21 27.82 16.85 -5.20
C PRO A 21 26.77 15.94 -4.56
N ALA A 22 26.03 16.46 -3.58
CA ALA A 22 24.97 15.71 -2.92
C ALA A 22 23.84 15.35 -3.90
N VAL A 23 23.43 14.08 -3.91
CA VAL A 23 22.33 13.61 -4.76
C VAL A 23 21.04 14.31 -4.33
N ARG A 24 20.54 15.19 -5.19
CA ARG A 24 19.30 15.95 -4.94
C ARG A 24 18.11 15.00 -4.89
N ALA A 25 17.67 14.67 -3.68
CA ALA A 25 16.45 13.90 -3.46
C ALA A 25 15.27 14.56 -4.17
N THR A 26 14.68 13.86 -5.14
CA THR A 26 13.43 14.27 -5.77
C THR A 26 12.29 14.03 -4.78
N PRO A 27 11.48 15.04 -4.44
CA PRO A 27 10.30 14.83 -3.60
C PRO A 27 9.27 14.07 -4.43
N SER A 28 9.20 12.75 -4.26
CA SER A 28 8.08 11.96 -4.77
C SER A 28 6.81 12.44 -4.07
N SER A 29 5.85 12.94 -4.87
CA SER A 29 4.60 13.50 -4.39
C SER A 29 3.67 12.41 -3.86
N SER A 30 4.00 11.88 -2.69
CA SER A 30 3.16 10.94 -1.97
C SER A 30 1.84 11.62 -1.60
N SER A 31 0.77 11.26 -2.29
CA SER A 31 -0.60 11.52 -1.84
C SER A 31 -0.77 10.82 -0.48
N GLN A 32 -0.70 11.58 0.62
CA GLN A 32 -0.63 11.02 1.96
C GLN A 32 -2.00 10.46 2.40
N PHE A 33 -2.19 9.17 2.15
CA PHE A 33 -3.30 8.40 2.70
C PHE A 33 -3.24 8.41 4.23
N THR A 34 -4.37 8.69 4.88
CA THR A 34 -4.39 9.02 6.31
C THR A 34 -4.32 7.77 7.19
N GLY A 35 -3.11 7.51 7.69
CA GLY A 35 -2.82 6.42 8.62
C GLY A 35 -2.37 5.11 7.94
N PRO A 36 -2.20 4.03 8.72
CA PRO A 36 -1.64 2.78 8.21
C PRO A 36 -2.56 2.11 7.16
N PRO A 37 -1.99 1.42 6.15
CA PRO A 37 -2.74 0.63 5.19
C PRO A 37 -3.64 -0.41 5.87
N ARG A 38 -4.95 -0.33 5.61
CA ARG A 38 -6.01 -1.11 6.26
C ARG A 38 -7.18 -1.34 5.29
N PRO A 39 -8.05 -2.34 5.53
CA PRO A 39 -9.33 -2.39 4.84
C PRO A 39 -10.24 -1.28 5.39
N ILE A 40 -10.77 -0.44 4.52
CA ILE A 40 -11.83 0.53 4.82
C ILE A 40 -13.11 0.12 4.10
N ARG A 41 -14.25 0.35 4.73
CA ARG A 41 -15.57 0.06 4.16
C ARG A 41 -15.82 1.04 3.01
N LEU A 42 -16.23 0.57 1.85
CA LEU A 42 -16.51 1.41 0.67
C LEU A 42 -18.02 1.57 0.43
N VAL A 43 -18.76 0.46 0.44
CA VAL A 43 -20.24 0.46 0.31
C VAL A 43 -20.84 -0.34 1.44
N TYR A 44 -21.90 0.15 2.07
CA TYR A 44 -22.61 -0.51 3.15
C TYR A 44 -24.13 -0.25 3.07
N LEU A 45 -24.92 -1.06 3.77
CA LEU A 45 -26.35 -0.83 3.97
C LEU A 45 -26.56 0.01 5.24
N ASP A 46 -27.31 1.11 5.14
CA ASP A 46 -27.77 1.86 6.31
C ASP A 46 -28.93 1.15 7.02
N GLU A 47 -29.31 1.67 8.19
CA GLU A 47 -30.40 1.14 9.04
C GLU A 47 -31.77 1.08 8.33
N LYS A 48 -31.91 1.76 7.18
CA LYS A 48 -33.12 1.83 6.36
C LYS A 48 -33.01 0.93 5.11
N GLY A 49 -32.02 0.04 5.09
CA GLY A 49 -31.75 -0.88 3.99
C GLY A 49 -31.23 -0.22 2.71
N LYS A 50 -30.74 1.03 2.77
CA LYS A 50 -30.24 1.75 1.58
C LYS A 50 -28.73 1.66 1.48
N PHE A 51 -28.23 1.39 0.28
CA PHE A 51 -26.80 1.44 0.01
C PHE A 51 -26.25 2.86 0.18
N ARG A 52 -25.13 2.97 0.90
CA ARG A 52 -24.35 4.18 1.16
C ARG A 52 -22.90 3.95 0.83
N MET A 53 -22.22 5.00 0.38
CA MET A 53 -20.76 5.03 0.35
C MET A 53 -20.22 5.60 1.65
N ASP A 54 -19.07 5.10 2.10
CA ASP A 54 -18.40 5.59 3.29
C ASP A 54 -17.58 6.86 2.98
N PRO A 55 -17.77 7.98 3.70
CA PRO A 55 -17.02 9.21 3.45
C PRO A 55 -15.50 9.05 3.51
N GLU A 56 -14.97 8.16 4.37
CA GLU A 56 -13.53 7.89 4.45
C GLU A 56 -13.01 7.29 3.14
N ALA A 57 -13.74 6.34 2.56
CA ALA A 57 -13.38 5.70 1.31
C ALA A 57 -13.59 6.62 0.09
N VAL A 58 -14.62 7.46 0.09
CA VAL A 58 -14.81 8.48 -0.96
C VAL A 58 -13.66 9.50 -0.95
N ALA A 59 -13.28 10.02 0.22
CA ALA A 59 -12.14 10.93 0.35
C ALA A 59 -10.82 10.24 -0.07
N THR A 60 -10.61 8.98 0.32
CA THR A 60 -9.47 8.15 -0.12
C THR A 60 -9.39 8.05 -1.64
N LEU A 61 -10.50 7.76 -2.32
CA LEU A 61 -10.56 7.68 -3.78
C LEU A 61 -10.33 9.04 -4.44
N GLN A 62 -10.84 10.13 -3.87
CA GLN A 62 -10.64 11.49 -4.39
C GLN A 62 -9.18 11.98 -4.31
N LEU A 63 -8.33 11.38 -3.46
CA LEU A 63 -6.89 11.68 -3.40
C LEU A 63 -6.09 11.04 -4.54
N VAL A 64 -6.61 10.01 -5.21
CA VAL A 64 -5.97 9.39 -6.37
C VAL A 64 -6.08 10.31 -7.58
N LYS A 65 -4.96 10.59 -8.25
CA LYS A 65 -4.89 11.49 -9.42
C LYS A 65 -4.34 10.82 -10.68
N GLU A 66 -3.69 9.67 -10.54
CA GLU A 66 -3.20 8.86 -11.64
C GLU A 66 -4.33 7.99 -12.22
N PRO A 67 -4.14 7.37 -13.40
CA PRO A 67 -5.04 6.33 -13.90
C PRO A 67 -5.29 5.24 -12.86
N ILE A 68 -6.50 4.66 -12.86
CA ILE A 68 -6.93 3.70 -11.85
C ILE A 68 -7.12 2.33 -12.47
N GLY A 69 -6.41 1.34 -11.93
CA GLY A 69 -6.71 -0.08 -12.12
C GLY A 69 -7.54 -0.58 -10.93
N VAL A 70 -8.47 -1.52 -11.16
CA VAL A 70 -9.27 -2.13 -10.08
C VAL A 70 -9.24 -3.64 -10.20
N VAL A 71 -8.86 -4.33 -9.11
CA VAL A 71 -9.06 -5.76 -8.94
C VAL A 71 -10.07 -5.98 -7.82
N SER A 72 -11.13 -6.72 -8.11
CA SER A 72 -12.15 -7.14 -7.15
C SER A 72 -12.29 -8.66 -7.17
N VAL A 73 -12.50 -9.28 -6.01
CA VAL A 73 -12.76 -10.72 -5.92
C VAL A 73 -14.19 -10.95 -5.42
N CYS A 74 -15.05 -11.39 -6.33
CA CYS A 74 -16.47 -11.67 -6.07
C CYS A 74 -16.74 -13.19 -6.05
N GLY A 75 -17.80 -13.61 -5.35
CA GLY A 75 -18.14 -15.04 -5.19
C GLY A 75 -18.79 -15.35 -3.84
N ARG A 76 -19.06 -16.65 -3.61
CA ARG A 76 -19.80 -17.13 -2.43
C ARG A 76 -19.08 -16.82 -1.12
N ALA A 77 -19.82 -16.86 -0.02
CA ALA A 77 -19.26 -16.79 1.32
C ALA A 77 -18.19 -17.87 1.56
N ARG A 78 -17.13 -17.52 2.31
CA ARG A 78 -16.00 -18.36 2.73
C ARG A 78 -15.14 -19.01 1.63
N GLN A 79 -15.33 -18.71 0.34
CA GLN A 79 -14.45 -19.17 -0.75
C GLN A 79 -13.11 -18.38 -0.85
N GLY A 80 -12.50 -18.03 0.28
CA GLY A 80 -11.14 -17.48 0.33
C GLY A 80 -10.90 -16.08 -0.29
N LYS A 81 -11.94 -15.32 -0.68
CA LYS A 81 -11.81 -14.05 -1.42
C LYS A 81 -10.85 -13.05 -0.76
N SER A 82 -11.08 -12.74 0.51
CA SER A 82 -10.26 -11.85 1.35
C SER A 82 -8.85 -12.39 1.56
N TYR A 83 -8.65 -13.72 1.53
CA TYR A 83 -7.33 -14.35 1.60
C TYR A 83 -6.55 -14.19 0.28
N ILE A 84 -7.19 -14.36 -0.88
CA ILE A 84 -6.60 -14.10 -2.20
C ILE A 84 -6.16 -12.64 -2.31
N LEU A 85 -6.99 -11.70 -1.87
CA LEU A 85 -6.64 -10.27 -1.83
C LEU A 85 -5.47 -9.98 -0.89
N ASN A 86 -5.36 -10.68 0.24
CA ASN A 86 -4.18 -10.60 1.12
C ASN A 86 -2.91 -11.17 0.43
N GLN A 87 -3.02 -12.25 -0.35
CA GLN A 87 -1.89 -12.74 -1.16
C GLN A 87 -1.47 -11.72 -2.24
N LEU A 88 -2.42 -11.03 -2.88
CA LEU A 88 -2.13 -9.93 -3.83
C LEU A 88 -1.51 -8.70 -3.16
N LEU A 89 -1.75 -8.49 -1.87
CA LEU A 89 -1.03 -7.51 -1.04
C LEU A 89 0.38 -7.97 -0.63
N GLY A 90 0.76 -9.23 -0.90
CA GLY A 90 2.01 -9.84 -0.41
C GLY A 90 2.03 -10.07 1.10
N ARG A 91 0.85 -10.28 1.73
CA ARG A 91 0.69 -10.29 3.19
C ARG A 91 -0.14 -11.48 3.67
N SER A 92 0.14 -11.97 4.87
CA SER A 92 -0.75 -12.90 5.58
C SER A 92 -1.97 -12.21 6.19
N SER A 93 -1.93 -10.88 6.37
CA SER A 93 -3.00 -10.08 6.98
C SER A 93 -3.23 -8.74 6.28
N GLY A 94 -4.51 -8.35 6.19
CA GLY A 94 -4.99 -7.15 5.52
C GLY A 94 -6.50 -7.06 5.63
N PHE A 95 -7.23 -7.49 4.59
CA PHE A 95 -8.66 -7.79 4.67
C PHE A 95 -8.95 -8.87 5.71
N GLN A 96 -10.12 -8.80 6.34
CA GLN A 96 -10.48 -9.68 7.45
C GLN A 96 -10.81 -11.09 6.95
N VAL A 97 -10.11 -12.10 7.48
CA VAL A 97 -10.38 -13.51 7.22
C VAL A 97 -10.85 -14.15 8.52
N ALA A 98 -12.10 -14.61 8.59
CA ALA A 98 -12.65 -15.34 9.73
C ALA A 98 -12.92 -16.80 9.39
N SER A 99 -12.66 -17.68 10.36
CA SER A 99 -12.89 -19.13 10.28
C SER A 99 -14.29 -19.58 10.70
N THR A 100 -15.21 -18.64 10.99
CA THR A 100 -16.42 -18.93 11.79
C THR A 100 -17.72 -19.00 10.99
N HIS A 101 -18.80 -19.44 11.66
CA HIS A 101 -20.15 -19.59 11.09
C HIS A 101 -20.71 -18.29 10.44
N ARG A 102 -20.18 -17.11 10.76
CA ARG A 102 -20.82 -15.82 10.45
C ARG A 102 -20.21 -15.12 9.22
N PRO A 103 -21.01 -14.38 8.42
CA PRO A 103 -20.47 -13.54 7.35
C PRO A 103 -19.46 -12.53 7.88
N CYS A 104 -18.22 -12.58 7.37
CA CYS A 104 -17.13 -11.72 7.83
C CYS A 104 -17.12 -10.36 7.13
N THR A 105 -17.29 -10.37 5.80
CA THR A 105 -17.33 -9.18 4.94
C THR A 105 -18.78 -8.86 4.62
N LYS A 106 -19.20 -7.62 4.89
CA LYS A 106 -20.52 -7.07 4.47
C LYS A 106 -20.34 -5.84 3.59
N GLY A 107 -21.15 -5.71 2.55
CA GLY A 107 -21.01 -4.68 1.52
C GLY A 107 -19.71 -4.84 0.72
N LEU A 108 -19.08 -3.72 0.36
CA LEU A 108 -17.80 -3.68 -0.36
C LEU A 108 -16.73 -3.00 0.50
N TRP A 109 -15.50 -3.50 0.44
CA TRP A 109 -14.35 -2.99 1.21
C TRP A 109 -13.19 -2.67 0.27
N LEU A 110 -12.54 -1.53 0.50
CA LEU A 110 -11.42 -1.01 -0.25
C LEU A 110 -10.13 -1.12 0.59
N TRP A 111 -9.02 -1.48 -0.03
CA TRP A 111 -7.72 -1.31 0.62
C TRP A 111 -7.29 0.18 0.60
N SER A 112 -7.05 0.77 1.78
CA SER A 112 -6.89 2.23 1.95
C SER A 112 -5.62 2.84 1.35
N SER A 113 -4.73 2.03 0.78
CA SER A 113 -3.45 2.47 0.22
C SER A 113 -3.28 1.87 -1.19
N PRO A 114 -3.60 2.60 -2.26
CA PRO A 114 -3.45 2.15 -3.64
C PRO A 114 -2.02 1.66 -3.95
N ILE A 115 -1.92 0.55 -4.68
CA ILE A 115 -0.64 -0.05 -5.04
C ILE A 115 -0.17 0.60 -6.35
N LYS A 116 0.96 1.31 -6.34
CA LYS A 116 1.54 1.87 -7.57
C LYS A 116 2.03 0.74 -8.50
N ARG A 117 1.76 0.87 -9.79
CA ARG A 117 2.08 -0.11 -10.84
C ARG A 117 2.41 0.61 -12.15
N THR A 118 3.38 0.07 -12.88
CA THR A 118 3.68 0.46 -14.26
C THR A 118 2.96 -0.47 -15.23
N ALA A 119 2.38 0.08 -16.30
CA ALA A 119 1.85 -0.68 -17.43
C ALA A 119 2.96 -1.05 -18.43
N LEU A 120 2.65 -1.93 -19.40
CA LEU A 120 3.63 -2.40 -20.40
C LEU A 120 4.15 -1.30 -21.35
N ASP A 121 3.42 -0.18 -21.44
CA ASP A 121 3.78 1.02 -22.21
C ASP A 121 4.56 2.07 -21.38
N GLY A 122 4.82 1.79 -20.09
CA GLY A 122 5.47 2.72 -19.16
C GLY A 122 4.50 3.63 -18.38
N THR A 123 3.18 3.52 -18.56
CA THR A 123 2.21 4.35 -17.84
C THR A 123 2.11 3.94 -16.37
N GLU A 124 2.36 4.87 -15.45
CA GLU A 124 2.11 4.69 -14.02
C GLU A 124 0.61 4.77 -13.70
N TYR A 125 0.12 3.83 -12.89
CA TYR A 125 -1.27 3.78 -12.43
C TYR A 125 -1.39 3.33 -10.96
N SER A 126 -2.51 3.70 -10.34
CA SER A 126 -2.89 3.34 -8.98
C SER A 126 -3.83 2.12 -9.01
N LEU A 127 -3.34 0.95 -8.59
CA LEU A 127 -4.13 -0.28 -8.48
C LEU A 127 -4.89 -0.32 -7.14
N LEU A 128 -6.21 -0.40 -7.22
CA LEU A 128 -7.12 -0.58 -6.09
C LEU A 128 -7.49 -2.06 -5.94
N LEU A 129 -7.59 -2.50 -4.68
CA LEU A 129 -8.09 -3.83 -4.32
C LEU A 129 -9.44 -3.69 -3.59
N LEU A 130 -10.44 -4.46 -4.05
CA LEU A 130 -11.78 -4.51 -3.47
C LEU A 130 -12.13 -5.94 -3.00
N ASP A 131 -12.53 -6.09 -1.73
CA ASP A 131 -13.20 -7.30 -1.22
C ASP A 131 -14.71 -7.10 -1.21
N SER A 132 -15.46 -8.19 -1.36
CA SER A 132 -16.92 -8.18 -1.47
C SER A 132 -17.59 -9.11 -0.46
N GLU A 133 -18.82 -8.76 -0.07
CA GLU A 133 -19.73 -9.66 0.64
C GLU A 133 -19.83 -11.03 -0.05
N GLY A 134 -20.06 -12.07 0.76
CA GLY A 134 -20.29 -13.42 0.26
C GLY A 134 -21.68 -13.52 -0.36
N ILE A 135 -21.74 -13.93 -1.63
CA ILE A 135 -23.00 -14.44 -2.19
C ILE A 135 -23.41 -15.67 -1.34
N ASP A 136 -24.70 -15.83 -1.07
CA ASP A 136 -25.27 -16.85 -0.18
C ASP A 136 -24.77 -16.77 1.28
N ALA A 137 -24.34 -15.58 1.73
CA ALA A 137 -23.98 -15.33 3.14
C ALA A 137 -25.17 -15.43 4.12
N TYR A 138 -26.40 -15.35 3.61
CA TYR A 138 -27.64 -15.27 4.39
C TYR A 138 -28.65 -16.39 4.12
N ASP A 139 -28.34 -17.33 3.23
CA ASP A 139 -29.24 -18.42 2.85
C ASP A 139 -29.19 -19.57 3.87
N GLN A 140 -29.78 -19.31 5.04
CA GLN A 140 -30.26 -20.30 6.00
C GLN A 140 -31.66 -19.90 6.48
N THR A 141 -32.61 -20.00 5.56
CA THR A 141 -34.06 -20.01 5.79
C THR A 141 -34.59 -21.45 5.72
#